data_AF-A0A9E5U8Y0-F1
#
_entry.id   AF-A0A9E5U8Y0-F1
#
_cell.length_a   1.000
_cell.length_b   1.000
_cell.length_c   1.000
_cell.angle_alpha   90.00
_cell.angle_beta   90.00
_cell.angle_gamma   90.00
#
_symmetry.space_group_name_H-M   'P 1'
#
loop_
_entity.id
_entity.type
_entity.pdbx_description
1 polymer ?
#
loop_
_entity_poly.entity_id
_entity_poly.type
_entity_poly.pdbx_seq_one_letter_code
_entity_poly.pdbx_strand_id
1 'polypeptide(L)'
;MTTLPKLTEKLCRISREHFIDPFSRLEWPETLDRRQWFMSPELISLYGTGHFDAMTEEEQQRLSFFEIVNFFSINIHGERMLIEGLAKRLYRKHTEVVSPYLHHFLDE
;
A
#
# COMPACT_ATOMS: atom_id res chain seq x y z
N MET A 1 -14.84 -25.95 16.60
CA MET A 1 -13.52 -25.35 16.32
C MET A 1 -13.21 -25.50 14.84
N THR A 2 -12.87 -24.41 14.14
CA THR A 2 -12.51 -24.45 12.71
C THR A 2 -11.09 -24.97 12.56
N THR A 3 -10.87 -25.97 11.70
CA THR A 3 -9.53 -26.51 11.43
C THR A 3 -8.78 -25.61 10.44
N LEU A 4 -7.44 -25.65 10.47
CA LEU A 4 -6.60 -24.86 9.56
C LEU A 4 -6.97 -25.04 8.07
N PRO A 5 -7.22 -26.26 7.55
CA PRO A 5 -7.66 -26.44 6.16
C PRO A 5 -8.99 -25.73 5.82
N LYS A 6 -9.98 -25.82 6.72
CA LYS A 6 -11.28 -25.14 6.53
C LYS A 6 -11.13 -23.62 6.55
N LEU A 7 -10.20 -23.11 7.34
CA LEU A 7 -9.88 -21.69 7.37
C LEU A 7 -9.21 -21.26 6.06
N THR A 8 -8.19 -21.99 5.58
CA THR A 8 -7.53 -21.69 4.29
C THR A 8 -8.54 -21.64 3.16
N GLU A 9 -9.41 -22.65 3.04
CA GLU A 9 -10.43 -22.70 1.99
C GLU A 9 -11.36 -21.49 2.03
N LYS A 10 -11.83 -21.12 3.24
CA LYS A 10 -12.65 -19.92 3.44
C LYS A 10 -11.92 -18.65 3.00
N LEU A 11 -10.65 -18.49 3.36
CA LEU A 11 -9.87 -17.30 3.01
C LEU A 11 -9.61 -17.21 1.51
N CYS A 12 -9.21 -18.31 0.85
CA CYS A 12 -9.07 -18.34 -0.61
C CYS A 12 -10.38 -17.96 -1.33
N ARG A 13 -11.53 -18.45 -0.84
CA ARG A 13 -12.83 -18.10 -1.42
C ARG A 13 -13.09 -16.60 -1.30
N ILE A 14 -12.86 -16.01 -0.12
CA ILE A 14 -13.06 -14.58 0.14
C ILE A 14 -12.12 -13.73 -0.74
N SER A 15 -10.82 -14.05 -0.82
CA SER A 15 -9.89 -13.30 -1.68
C SER A 15 -10.33 -13.29 -3.14
N ARG A 16 -10.87 -14.40 -3.68
CA ARG A 16 -11.41 -14.42 -5.05
C ARG A 16 -12.69 -13.61 -5.20
N GLU A 17 -13.61 -13.73 -4.26
CA GLU A 17 -14.91 -13.02 -4.30
C GLU A 17 -14.73 -11.50 -4.19
N HIS A 18 -13.71 -11.05 -3.46
CA HIS A 18 -13.44 -9.65 -3.18
C HIS A 18 -12.23 -9.09 -3.93
N PHE A 19 -11.71 -9.81 -4.93
CA PHE A 19 -10.64 -9.30 -5.77
C PHE A 19 -11.09 -8.03 -6.51
N ILE A 20 -10.26 -6.99 -6.43
CA ILE A 20 -10.49 -5.71 -7.09
C ILE A 20 -9.21 -5.37 -7.85
N ASP A 21 -9.31 -5.33 -9.18
CA ASP A 21 -8.24 -4.78 -10.00
C ASP A 21 -8.33 -3.23 -9.98
N PRO A 22 -7.36 -2.53 -9.37
CA PRO A 22 -7.38 -1.08 -9.25
C PRO A 22 -7.19 -0.37 -10.60
N PHE A 23 -6.65 -1.04 -11.62
CA PHE A 23 -6.43 -0.46 -12.94
C PHE A 23 -7.70 -0.48 -13.81
N SER A 24 -8.62 -1.41 -13.59
CA SER A 24 -9.90 -1.44 -14.30
C SER A 24 -11.02 -0.68 -13.58
N ARG A 25 -10.89 -0.44 -12.27
CA ARG A 25 -11.93 0.17 -11.44
C ARG A 25 -11.83 1.69 -11.33
N LEU A 26 -10.67 2.27 -11.60
CA LEU A 26 -10.41 3.70 -11.45
C LEU A 26 -9.99 4.29 -12.78
N GLU A 27 -10.56 5.45 -13.12
CA GLU A 27 -10.10 6.27 -14.23
C GLU A 27 -8.87 7.05 -13.77
N TRP A 28 -7.69 6.53 -14.11
CA TRP A 28 -6.43 7.20 -13.79
C TRP A 28 -6.15 8.31 -14.81
N PRO A 29 -5.79 9.52 -14.36
CA PRO A 29 -5.42 10.59 -15.28
C PRO A 29 -4.08 10.27 -15.96
N GLU A 30 -3.93 10.67 -17.23
CA GLU A 30 -2.67 10.50 -17.98
C GLU A 30 -1.51 11.30 -17.39
N THR A 31 -1.82 12.42 -16.74
CA THR A 31 -0.85 13.29 -16.09
C THR A 31 -1.34 13.72 -14.72
N LEU A 32 -0.39 13.98 -13.83
CA LEU A 32 -0.66 14.44 -12.48
C LEU A 32 -0.44 15.95 -12.40
N ASP A 33 -1.48 16.70 -12.05
CA ASP A 33 -1.31 18.11 -11.71
C ASP A 33 -0.53 18.23 -10.39
N ARG A 34 0.64 18.87 -10.43
CA ARG A 34 1.52 19.02 -9.26
C ARG A 34 1.23 20.29 -8.45
N ARG A 35 0.23 21.08 -8.87
CA ARG A 35 -0.24 22.29 -8.18
C ARG A 35 -1.53 22.02 -7.41
N GLN A 36 -1.55 20.92 -6.67
CA GLN A 36 -2.63 20.56 -5.78
C GLN A 36 -2.05 20.00 -4.48
N TRP A 37 -2.91 19.91 -3.46
CA TRP A 37 -2.58 19.28 -2.19
C TRP A 37 -2.62 17.75 -2.33
N PHE A 38 -1.52 17.09 -1.99
CA PHE A 38 -1.43 15.62 -2.03
C PHE A 38 -1.65 14.96 -0.67
N MET A 39 -1.71 15.76 0.37
CA MET A 39 -2.00 15.38 1.75
C MET A 39 -2.51 16.62 2.48
N SER A 40 -3.28 16.42 3.56
CA SER A 40 -3.72 17.54 4.40
C SER A 40 -2.51 18.30 4.96
N PRO A 41 -2.55 19.64 5.05
CA PRO A 41 -1.43 20.43 5.57
C PRO A 41 -0.94 19.95 6.93
N GLU A 42 -1.84 19.54 7.83
CA GLU A 42 -1.53 19.07 9.19
C GLU A 42 -0.64 17.83 9.24
N LEU A 43 -0.50 17.11 8.12
CA LEU A 43 0.33 15.93 7.99
C LEU A 43 1.75 16.25 7.47
N ILE A 44 1.99 17.49 7.02
CA ILE A 44 3.28 17.93 6.47
C ILE A 44 4.24 18.23 7.61
N SER A 45 5.48 17.78 7.46
CA SER A 45 6.50 17.84 8.52
C SER A 45 6.79 19.26 9.03
N LEU A 46 6.68 20.27 8.16
CA LEU A 46 6.92 21.68 8.50
C LEU A 46 5.66 22.42 8.96
N TYR A 47 4.48 21.80 8.94
CA TYR A 47 3.24 22.46 9.29
C TYR A 47 3.28 23.06 10.71
N GLY A 48 2.71 24.26 10.86
CA GLY A 48 2.73 25.01 12.13
C GLY A 48 4.08 25.62 12.51
N THR A 49 5.09 25.53 11.63
CA THR A 49 6.36 26.24 11.81
C THR A 49 6.39 27.53 11.00
N GLY A 50 7.16 28.53 11.47
CA GLY A 50 7.35 29.77 10.71
C GLY A 50 7.98 29.59 9.32
N HIS A 51 8.65 28.46 9.06
CA HIS A 51 9.15 28.13 7.72
C HIS A 51 8.01 27.80 6.76
N PHE A 52 6.99 27.08 7.23
CA PHE A 52 5.81 26.75 6.43
C PHE A 52 4.94 27.98 6.20
N ASP A 53 4.78 28.83 7.22
CA ASP A 53 4.02 30.09 7.11
C ASP A 53 4.67 31.09 6.14
N ALA A 54 6.00 31.01 5.95
CA ALA A 54 6.74 31.85 5.02
C ALA A 54 6.72 31.34 3.57
N MET A 55 6.28 30.10 3.33
CA MET A 55 6.17 29.52 2.00
C MET A 55 4.95 30.06 1.26
N THR A 56 5.08 30.22 -0.05
CA THR A 56 3.93 30.39 -0.94
C THR A 56 3.10 29.11 -0.99
N GLU A 57 1.81 29.21 -1.37
CA GLU A 57 0.95 28.02 -1.51
C GLU A 57 1.52 27.01 -2.52
N GLU A 58 2.12 27.46 -3.63
CA GLU A 58 2.75 26.58 -4.62
C GLU A 58 3.94 25.80 -4.02
N GLU A 59 4.72 26.44 -3.14
CA GLU A 59 5.80 25.77 -2.41
C GLU A 59 5.27 24.76 -1.39
N GLN A 60 4.20 25.10 -0.65
CA GLN A 60 3.57 24.18 0.29
C GLN A 60 2.96 22.95 -0.42
N GLN A 61 2.27 23.16 -1.54
CA GLN A 61 1.74 22.08 -2.38
C GLN A 61 2.86 21.20 -2.94
N ARG A 62 3.95 21.82 -3.43
CA ARG A 62 5.13 21.09 -3.92
C ARG A 62 5.80 20.28 -2.81
N LEU A 63 5.89 20.82 -1.60
CA LEU A 63 6.37 20.09 -0.42
C LEU A 63 5.46 18.89 -0.11
N SER A 64 4.13 19.10 -0.12
CA SER A 64 3.14 18.03 0.09
C SER A 64 3.33 16.87 -0.90
N PHE A 65 3.62 17.18 -2.17
CA PHE A 65 3.90 16.17 -3.20
C PHE A 65 5.16 15.35 -2.86
N PHE A 66 6.26 16.00 -2.49
CA PHE A 66 7.50 15.27 -2.21
C PHE A 66 7.44 14.48 -0.91
N GLU A 67 6.75 15.00 0.11
CA GLU A 67 6.57 14.28 1.37
C GLU A 67 5.67 13.04 1.18
N ILE A 68 4.59 13.12 0.40
CA ILE A 68 3.76 11.93 0.14
C ILE A 68 4.53 10.88 -0.67
N VAL A 69 5.35 11.29 -1.64
CA VAL A 69 6.21 10.38 -2.43
C VAL A 69 7.21 9.68 -1.52
N ASN A 70 7.83 10.42 -0.61
CA ASN A 70 8.76 9.87 0.37
C ASN A 70 8.04 8.93 1.36
N PHE A 71 6.85 9.28 1.80
CA PHE A 71 6.03 8.44 2.66
C PHE A 71 5.72 7.10 2.00
N PHE A 72 5.22 7.09 0.76
CA PHE A 72 4.93 5.86 0.04
C PHE A 72 6.19 5.04 -0.31
N SER A 73 7.31 5.69 -0.63
CA SER A 73 8.54 4.96 -0.95
C SER A 73 9.03 4.12 0.23
N ILE A 74 8.95 4.65 1.46
CA ILE A 74 9.32 3.93 2.68
C ILE A 74 8.40 2.73 2.91
N ASN A 75 7.08 2.90 2.73
CA ASN A 75 6.11 1.82 2.88
C ASN A 75 6.36 0.68 1.87
N ILE A 76 6.54 1.02 0.59
CA ILE A 76 6.81 0.04 -0.47
C ILE A 76 8.11 -0.74 -0.19
N HIS A 77 9.15 -0.05 0.25
CA HIS A 77 10.41 -0.73 0.60
C HIS A 77 10.27 -1.67 1.80
N GLY A 78 9.48 -1.30 2.81
CA GLY A 78 9.19 -2.14 3.96
C GLY A 78 8.37 -3.38 3.58
N GLU A 79 7.29 -3.18 2.84
CA GLU A 79 6.40 -4.26 2.37
C GLU A 79 7.15 -5.26 1.49
N ARG A 80 8.04 -4.80 0.61
CA ARG A 80 8.86 -5.68 -0.23
C ARG A 80 9.66 -6.69 0.60
N MET A 81 10.24 -6.27 1.72
CA MET A 81 11.00 -7.18 2.60
C MET A 81 10.10 -8.24 3.25
N LEU A 82 8.88 -7.86 3.62
CA LEU A 82 7.88 -8.78 4.17
C LEU A 82 7.44 -9.80 3.11
N ILE A 83 7.09 -9.32 1.91
CA ILE A 83 6.69 -10.14 0.76
C ILE A 83 7.78 -11.13 0.38
N GLU A 84 9.03 -10.68 0.29
CA GLU A 84 10.18 -11.56 0.00
C GLU A 84 10.35 -12.63 1.09
N GLY A 85 10.20 -12.24 2.35
CA GLY A 85 10.22 -13.16 3.49
C GLY A 85 9.13 -14.23 3.40
N LEU A 86 7.93 -13.85 2.99
CA LEU A 86 6.79 -14.76 2.83
C LEU A 86 6.98 -15.70 1.63
N ALA A 87 7.41 -15.17 0.50
CA ALA A 87 7.69 -15.94 -0.72
C ALA A 87 8.72 -17.06 -0.45
N LYS A 88 9.79 -16.77 0.31
CA LYS A 88 10.80 -17.77 0.72
C LYS A 88 10.26 -18.88 1.64
N ARG A 89 9.07 -18.72 2.22
CA ARG A 89 8.43 -19.67 3.14
C ARG A 89 7.32 -20.48 2.49
N LEU A 90 6.81 -20.04 1.34
CA LEU A 90 5.65 -20.61 0.64
C LEU A 90 5.77 -22.11 0.34
N TYR A 91 7.00 -22.59 0.12
CA TYR A 91 7.31 -23.99 -0.26
C TYR A 91 8.17 -24.72 0.77
N ARG A 92 8.17 -24.27 2.03
CA ARG A 92 8.83 -25.02 3.10
C ARG A 92 7.98 -26.24 3.47
N LYS A 93 8.60 -27.26 4.05
CA LYS A 93 7.86 -28.42 4.58
C LYS A 93 6.81 -27.93 5.59
N HIS A 94 5.63 -28.55 5.55
CA HIS A 94 4.50 -28.28 6.46
C HIS A 94 3.73 -26.98 6.18
N THR A 95 3.92 -26.31 5.04
CA THR A 95 3.12 -25.14 4.65
C THR A 95 2.02 -25.47 3.63
N GLU A 96 1.90 -26.72 3.19
CA GLU A 96 1.03 -27.14 2.08
C GLU A 96 -0.44 -26.75 2.29
N VAL A 97 -0.89 -26.77 3.55
CA VAL A 97 -2.26 -26.41 3.94
C VAL A 97 -2.56 -24.92 3.79
N VAL A 98 -1.55 -24.04 3.86
CA VAL A 98 -1.72 -22.58 3.83
C VAL A 98 -1.21 -21.94 2.54
N SER A 99 -0.30 -22.61 1.82
CA SER A 99 0.28 -22.10 0.57
C SER A 99 -0.77 -21.57 -0.43
N PRO A 100 -1.93 -22.23 -0.66
CA PRO A 100 -2.94 -21.70 -1.59
C PRO A 100 -3.47 -20.32 -1.22
N TYR A 101 -3.60 -20.01 0.07
CA TYR A 101 -4.02 -18.68 0.51
C TYR A 101 -2.87 -17.68 0.42
N LEU A 102 -1.65 -18.09 0.77
CA LEU A 102 -0.48 -17.23 0.67
C LEU A 102 -0.21 -16.78 -0.78
N HIS A 103 -0.59 -17.56 -1.79
CA HIS A 103 -0.56 -17.12 -3.18
C HIS A 103 -1.50 -15.94 -3.45
N HIS A 104 -2.73 -15.97 -2.93
CA HIS A 104 -3.66 -14.84 -3.06
C HIS A 104 -3.14 -13.61 -2.30
N PHE A 105 -2.62 -13.80 -1.09
CA PHE A 105 -2.05 -12.71 -0.29
C PHE A 105 -0.82 -12.06 -0.94
N LEU A 106 -0.06 -12.78 -1.76
CA LEU A 106 1.10 -12.25 -2.48
C LEU A 106 0.73 -11.52 -3.79
N ASP A 107 -0.49 -11.75 -4.30
CA ASP A 107 -1.03 -11.14 -5.53
C ASP A 107 -1.79 -9.84 -5.24
N GLU A 108 -2.36 -9.72 -4.04
CA GLU A 108 -2.96 -8.48 -3.49
C GLU A 108 -1.89 -7.41 -3.20
#